data_AF-A0A2N9JFQ9-F1
#
_entry.id   AF-A0A2N9JFQ9-F1
#
_cell.length_a   1.000
_cell.length_b   1.000
_cell.length_c   1.000
_cell.angle_alpha   90.00
_cell.angle_beta   90.00
_cell.angle_gamma   90.00
#
_symmetry.space_group_name_H-M   'P 1'
#
loop_
_entity.id
_entity.type
_entity.pdbx_description
1 polymer ?
#
loop_
_entity_poly.entity_id
_entity_poly.type
_entity_poly.pdbx_seq_one_letter_code
_entity_poly.pdbx_strand_id
1 'polypeptide(L)' 'MTTRVGIIAFDDAEVPDVMGPFEVFAVAGRLSSPSDFDVAVVSAGESERSPCGTAWPSPPTRRWPASANST' A
#
# COMPACT_ATOMS: atom_id res chain seq x y z
N MET A 1 -15.00 -0.92 -10.78
CA MET A 1 -13.57 -1.09 -11.12
C MET A 1 -12.80 -0.62 -9.90
N THR A 2 -12.00 -1.48 -9.27
CA THR A 2 -11.34 -1.14 -8.00
C THR A 2 -10.12 -0.26 -8.25
N THR A 3 -10.06 0.88 -7.57
CA THR A 3 -8.95 1.83 -7.61
C THR A 3 -7.90 1.42 -6.59
N ARG A 4 -6.63 1.41 -6.99
CA ARG A 4 -5.53 1.05 -6.09
C ARG A 4 -4.81 2.29 -5.61
N VAL A 5 -4.60 2.39 -4.31
CA VAL A 5 -4.06 3.58 -3.64
C VAL A 5 -2.81 3.19 -2.84
N GLY A 6 -1.67 3.79 -3.17
CA GLY A 6 -0.44 3.66 -2.40
C GLY A 6 -0.20 4.93 -1.60
N ILE A 7 -0.03 4.80 -0.28
CA ILE A 7 0.32 5.92 0.61
C ILE A 7 1.78 5.76 0.99
N ILE A 8 2.61 6.75 0.64
CA ILE A 8 4.05 6.66 0.85
C ILE A 8 4.39 7.10 2.27
N ALA A 9 5.01 6.21 3.04
CA ALA A 9 5.63 6.53 4.32
C ALA A 9 7.14 6.70 4.12
N PHE A 10 7.66 7.83 4.58
CA PHE A 10 9.08 8.19 4.58
C PHE A 10 9.45 8.79 5.94
N ASP A 11 10.74 8.95 6.22
CA ASP A 11 11.23 9.24 7.58
C ASP A 11 10.64 10.52 8.19
N ASP A 12 10.43 11.55 7.37
CA ASP A 12 9.85 12.83 7.79
C ASP A 12 8.32 12.87 7.67
N ALA A 13 7.66 11.77 7.29
CA ALA A 13 6.20 11.71 7.20
C ALA A 13 5.58 11.58 8.59
N GLU A 14 4.77 12.57 8.97
CA GLU A 14 4.03 12.49 10.22
C GLU A 14 2.97 11.39 10.16
N VAL A 15 2.82 10.64 11.25
CA VAL A 15 1.88 9.51 11.32
C VAL A 15 0.45 9.89 10.90
N PRO A 16 -0.12 11.06 11.28
CA PRO A 16 -1.43 11.49 10.83
C PRO A 16 -1.55 11.68 9.30
N ASP A 17 -0.47 12.10 8.64
CA ASP A 17 -0.46 12.35 7.19
C ASP A 17 -0.47 11.04 6.39
N VAL A 18 0.03 9.95 6.97
CA VAL A 18 -0.01 8.60 6.39
C VAL A 18 -1.32 7.89 6.76
N MET A 19 -1.69 7.92 8.05
CA MET A 19 -2.84 7.16 8.58
C MET A 19 -4.19 7.79 8.25
N GLY A 20 -4.27 9.13 8.16
CA GLY A 20 -5.51 9.82 7.83
C GLY A 20 -6.07 9.39 6.46
N PRO A 21 -5.30 9.52 5.36
CA PRO A 21 -5.73 9.04 4.06
C PRO A 21 -5.95 7.53 4.02
N PHE A 22 -5.14 6.74 4.75
CA PHE A 22 -5.29 5.28 4.80
C PHE A 22 -6.66 4.89 5.34
N GLU A 23 -7.07 5.48 6.47
CA GLU A 23 -8.36 5.22 7.09
C GLU A 23 -9.51 5.57 6.14
N VAL A 24 -9.45 6.73 5.48
CA VAL A 24 -10.48 7.18 4.53
C VAL A 24 -10.70 6.15 3.42
N PHE A 25 -9.65 5.74 2.73
CA PHE A 25 -9.78 4.78 1.62
C PHE A 25 -10.13 3.37 2.08
N ALA A 26 -9.57 2.91 3.21
CA ALA A 26 -9.88 1.59 3.75
C ALA A 26 -11.34 1.48 4.22
N VAL A 27 -11.89 2.54 4.81
CA VAL A 27 -13.31 2.60 5.19
C VAL A 27 -14.19 2.67 3.94
N ALA A 28 -13.88 3.54 2.98
CA ALA A 28 -14.65 3.65 1.75
C ALA A 28 -14.69 2.34 0.94
N GLY A 29 -13.57 1.61 0.86
CA GLY A 29 -13.50 0.29 0.24
C GLY A 29 -14.38 -0.75 0.95
N ARG A 30 -14.41 -0.75 2.29
CA ARG A 30 -15.28 -1.64 3.07
C ARG A 30 -16.77 -1.34 2.92
N LEU A 31 -17.13 -0.06 2.72
CA LEU A 31 -18.51 0.37 2.57
C LEU A 31 -19.06 0.17 1.15
N SER A 32 -18.21 -0.15 0.18
CA SER A 32 -18.59 -0.37 -1.22
C SER A 32 -18.70 -1.86 -1.55
N SER A 33 -19.60 -2.19 -2.48
CA SER A 33 -19.72 -3.55 -3.04
C SER A 33 -19.98 -3.48 -4.54
N PRO A 34 -19.03 -3.93 -5.39
CA PRO A 34 -17.70 -4.44 -5.02
C PRO A 34 -16.80 -3.36 -4.38
N SER A 35 -15.73 -3.76 -3.69
CA SER A 35 -14.80 -2.80 -3.07
C SER A 35 -14.25 -1.82 -4.12
N ASP A 36 -14.45 -0.54 -3.88
CA ASP A 36 -14.02 0.54 -4.78
C ASP A 36 -12.53 0.84 -4.61
N PHE A 37 -11.95 0.51 -3.45
CA PHE A 37 -10.55 0.81 -3.12
C PHE A 37 -9.79 -0.41 -2.62
N ASP A 38 -8.50 -0.48 -2.98
CA ASP A 38 -7.50 -1.40 -2.47
C ASP A 38 -6.27 -0.55 -2.10
N VAL A 39 -6.04 -0.37 -0.79
CA VAL A 39 -5.11 0.61 -0.23
C VAL A 39 -3.96 -0.06 0.51
N ALA A 40 -2.75 0.44 0.32
CA ALA A 40 -1.54 -0.03 1.00
C ALA A 40 -0.63 1.13 1.40
N VAL A 41 0.05 0.98 2.54
CA VAL A 41 1.17 1.84 2.91
C VAL A 41 2.45 1.29 2.27
N VAL A 42 3.20 2.16 1.63
CA VAL A 42 4.41 1.84 0.86
C VAL A 42 5.59 2.58 1.49
N SER A 43 6.63 1.85 1.87
CA SER A 43 7.88 2.48 2.32
C SER A 43 8.57 3.17 1.14
N ALA A 44 9.12 4.37 1.36
CA ALA A 44 9.93 5.07 0.39
C ALA A 44 11.34 4.48 0.19
N GLY A 45 11.77 3.53 1.04
CA GLY A 45 13.07 2.87 0.92
C GLY A 45 13.15 1.95 -0.30
N GLU A 46 14.37 1.68 -0.79
CA GLU A 46 14.60 0.52 -1.65
C GLU A 46 14.10 -0.73 -0.92
N SER A 47 13.48 -1.65 -1.66
CA SER A 47 13.07 -2.95 -1.11
C SER A 47 14.31 -3.79 -0.75
N GLU A 48 15.05 -3.39 0.29
CA GLU A 48 15.99 -4.26 0.94
C GLU A 48 15.19 -5.33 1.65
N ARG A 49 15.25 -6.52 1.06
CA ARG A 49 14.88 -7.78 1.68
C ARG A 49 15.54 -7.82 3.07
N SER A 50 14.76 -7.60 4.13
CA SER A 50 15.29 -7.50 5.50
C SER A 50 16.18 -8.71 5.84
N PRO A 51 17.43 -8.52 6.31
CA PRO A 51 18.29 -9.63 6.74
C PRO A 51 18.07 -10.07 8.19
N CYS A 52 17.21 -9.39 8.96
CA CYS A 52 17.05 -9.67 10.38
C CYS A 52 15.59 -9.99 10.74
N GLY A 53 15.27 -11.29 10.77
CA GLY A 53 14.53 -12.01 11.83
C GLY A 53 13.13 -11.61 12.29
N THR A 54 12.62 -10.40 12.04
CA THR A 54 11.29 -9.99 12.50
C THR A 54 10.48 -9.53 11.29
N ALA A 55 9.84 -10.50 10.64
CA ALA A 55 8.92 -10.23 9.55
C ALA A 55 7.74 -9.40 10.06
N TRP A 56 7.65 -8.15 9.62
CA TRP A 56 6.35 -7.48 9.54
C TRP A 56 5.38 -8.41 8.78
N PRO A 57 4.12 -8.57 9.23
CA PRO A 57 3.18 -9.43 8.55
C PRO A 57 3.10 -8.97 7.10
N SER A 58 3.62 -9.80 6.20
CA SER A 58 3.59 -9.50 4.79
C SER A 58 2.11 -9.41 4.40
N PRO A 59 1.64 -8.30 3.82
CA PRO A 59 0.34 -8.33 3.16
C PRO A 59 0.39 -9.47 2.14
N PRO A 60 -0.71 -10.22 1.94
CA PRO A 60 -0.72 -11.35 1.02
C PRO A 60 -0.16 -10.88 -0.33
N THR A 61 1.03 -11.39 -0.65
CA THR A 61 1.82 -10.97 -1.81
C THR A 61 1.06 -11.32 -3.08
N ARG A 62 0.25 -10.39 -3.57
CA ARG A 62 -0.08 -10.34 -5.00
C ARG A 62 0.99 -9.46 -5.64
N ARG A 63 2.09 -10.11 -6.06
CA ARG A 63 3.15 -9.48 -6.85
C ARG A 63 2.51 -8.77 -8.03
N TRP A 64 2.62 -7.45 -8.07
CA TRP A 64 2.09 -6.65 -9.17
C TRP A 64 3.01 -6.81 -10.39
N PRO A 65 2.49 -7.15 -11.59
CA PRO A 65 3.31 -7.17 -12.79
C PRO A 65 3.64 -5.74 -13.21
N ALA A 66 4.94 -5.42 -13.29
CA ALA A 66 5.41 -4.22 -13.97
C ALA A 66 4.76 -4.17 -15.36
N SER A 67 4.15 -3.05 -15.71
CA SER A 67 3.54 -2.81 -17.01
C SER A 67 4.62 -2.93 -18.09
N ALA A 68 4.66 -4.07 -18.78
CA ALA A 68 5.41 -4.20 -20.02
C ALA A 68 4.57 -3.54 -21.12
N ASN A 69 4.91 -2.31 -21.48
CA ASN A 69 4.56 -1.79 -22.79
C ASN A 69 5.74 -2.02 -23.73
N SER A 70 5.59 -3.08 -24.51
CA SER A 70 6.38 -3.40 -25.70
C SER A 70 6.31 -2.28 -26.74
N THR A 71 7.42 -2.03 -27.41
CA THR A 71 7.45 -1.58 -28.81
C THR A 71 7.89 -2.78 -29.65
#